data_AF-A0A2E9VBU0-F1
#
_entry.id   AF-A0A2E9VBU0-F1
#
_cell.length_a   1.000
_cell.length_b   1.000
_cell.length_c   1.000
_cell.angle_alpha   90.00
_cell.angle_beta   90.00
_cell.angle_gamma   90.00
#
_symmetry.space_group_name_H-M   'P 1'
#
loop_
_entity.id
_entity.type
_entity.pdbx_description
1 polymer ?
#
loop_
_entity_poly.entity_id
_entity_poly.type
_entity_poly.pdbx_seq_one_letter_code
_entity_poly.pdbx_strand_id
1 'polypeptide(L)'
;MKLPAIRRMRGTLIRLTLARRISTSIGAVLVFLTVVLSLADFKWESWLTDGFALFTGAFGAALLVVGFSGRRADWVDPSRIED
;
A
#
# COMPACT_ATOMS: atom_id res chain seq x y z
N MET A 1 8.35 -19.45 13.41
CA MET A 1 7.68 -18.12 13.42
C MET A 1 6.78 -18.03 14.65
N LYS A 2 6.92 -17.00 15.50
CA LYS A 2 6.08 -16.83 16.70
C LYS A 2 4.64 -16.51 16.27
N LEU A 3 3.70 -17.45 16.47
CA LEU A 3 2.25 -17.32 16.21
C LEU A 3 1.63 -15.93 16.54
N PRO A 4 1.99 -15.25 17.65
CA PRO A 4 1.44 -13.92 17.93
C PRO A 4 1.90 -12.82 16.96
N ALA A 5 3.10 -12.92 16.37
CA ALA A 5 3.62 -11.91 15.44
C ALA A 5 2.87 -11.93 14.10
N ILE A 6 2.53 -13.11 13.59
CA ILE A 6 1.77 -13.27 12.34
C ILE A 6 0.36 -12.68 12.48
N ARG A 7 -0.29 -12.91 13.63
CA ARG A 7 -1.62 -12.33 13.91
C ARG A 7 -1.58 -10.80 13.95
N ARG A 8 -0.53 -10.22 14.55
CA ARG A 8 -0.33 -8.75 14.57
C ARG A 8 -0.08 -8.19 13.18
N MET A 9 0.80 -8.81 12.39
CA MET A 9 1.10 -8.39 11.03
C MET A 9 -0.14 -8.37 10.14
N ARG A 10 -0.97 -9.42 10.21
CA ARG A 10 -2.24 -9.47 9.49
C ARG A 10 -3.19 -8.34 9.87
N GLY A 11 -3.33 -8.07 11.17
CA GLY A 11 -4.17 -6.96 11.66
C GLY A 11 -3.69 -5.60 11.16
N THR A 12 -2.37 -5.38 11.13
CA THR A 12 -1.79 -4.14 10.59
C THR A 12 -2.04 -3.98 9.10
N LEU A 13 -1.89 -5.06 8.30
CA LEU A 13 -2.15 -5.02 6.85
C LEU A 13 -3.60 -4.70 6.52
N ILE A 14 -4.55 -5.26 7.28
CA ILE A 14 -5.97 -4.97 7.13
C ILE A 14 -6.25 -3.50 7.48
N ARG A 15 -5.67 -2.99 8.57
CA ARG A 15 -5.81 -1.58 8.95
C ARG A 15 -5.20 -0.64 7.91
N LEU A 16 -4.06 -1.01 7.33
CA LEU A 16 -3.38 -0.24 6.29
C LEU A 16 -4.25 -0.08 5.05
N THR A 17 -4.79 -1.19 4.56
CA THR A 17 -5.63 -1.24 3.35
C THR A 17 -6.96 -0.53 3.54
N LEU A 18 -7.56 -0.63 4.72
CA LEU A 18 -8.84 0.05 5.02
C LEU A 18 -8.67 1.53 5.42
N ALA A 19 -7.47 1.97 5.81
CA ALA A 19 -7.18 3.37 6.07
C ALA A 19 -6.89 4.11 4.76
N ARG A 20 -7.95 4.63 4.12
CA ARG A 20 -7.91 5.33 2.81
C ARG A 20 -6.71 6.25 2.65
N ARG A 21 -6.49 7.20 3.57
CA ARG A 21 -5.38 8.17 3.49
C ARG A 21 -4.02 7.47 3.45
N ILE A 22 -3.81 6.48 4.32
CA ILE A 22 -2.53 5.77 4.43
C ILE A 22 -2.30 4.91 3.19
N SER A 23 -3.33 4.15 2.76
CA SER A 23 -3.27 3.35 1.53
C SER A 23 -2.96 4.20 0.31
N THR A 24 -3.65 5.34 0.13
CA THR A 24 -3.40 6.23 -1.00
C THR A 24 -2.02 6.86 -0.97
N SER A 25 -1.55 7.31 0.20
CA SER A 25 -0.23 7.94 0.32
C SER A 25 0.90 6.95 0.04
N ILE A 26 0.83 5.74 0.60
CA ILE A 26 1.84 4.70 0.35
C ILE A 26 1.77 4.25 -1.10
N GLY A 27 0.56 4.02 -1.63
CA GLY A 27 0.37 3.68 -3.03
C GLY A 27 0.97 4.71 -3.98
N ALA A 28 0.73 6.00 -3.71
CA ALA A 28 1.25 7.10 -4.52
C ALA A 28 2.78 7.18 -4.47
N VAL A 29 3.38 7.04 -3.29
CA VAL A 29 4.85 7.04 -3.13
C VAL A 29 5.49 5.89 -3.89
N LEU A 30 4.93 4.68 -3.77
CA LEU A 30 5.46 3.50 -4.46
C LEU A 30 5.35 3.63 -5.98
N VAL A 31 4.18 4.02 -6.49
CA VAL A 31 3.97 4.23 -7.93
C VAL A 31 4.90 5.33 -8.45
N PHE A 32 5.03 6.44 -7.72
CA PHE A 32 5.93 7.54 -8.09
C PHE A 32 7.37 7.05 -8.21
N LEU A 33 7.87 6.30 -7.21
CA LEU A 33 9.22 5.74 -7.25
C LEU A 33 9.40 4.80 -8.44
N THR A 34 8.44 3.92 -8.71
CA THR A 34 8.49 3.03 -9.88
C THR A 34 8.54 3.82 -11.18
N VAL A 35 7.71 4.85 -11.34
CA VAL A 35 7.73 5.71 -12.54
C VAL A 35 9.09 6.38 -12.72
N VAL A 36 9.69 6.90 -11.64
CA VAL A 36 11.03 7.49 -11.69
C VAL A 36 12.07 6.46 -12.13
N LEU A 37 12.02 5.24 -11.58
CA LEU A 37 12.92 4.15 -11.97
C LEU A 37 12.70 3.71 -13.42
N SER A 38 11.47 3.73 -13.93
CA SER A 38 11.17 3.36 -15.32
C SER A 38 11.50 4.41 -16.36
N LEU A 39 11.70 5.67 -15.95
CA LEU A 39 12.00 6.79 -16.86
C LEU A 39 13.48 7.13 -16.95
N ALA A 40 14.30 6.65 -16.02
CA ALA A 40 15.72 6.97 -15.95
C ALA A 40 16.55 5.70 -15.99
N ASP A 41 17.47 5.61 -16.96
CA ASP A 41 18.45 4.52 -17.01
C ASP A 41 19.49 4.71 -15.92
N PHE A 42 19.53 3.76 -14.99
CA PHE A 42 20.42 3.80 -13.85
C PHE A 42 21.58 2.82 -14.03
N LYS A 43 22.83 3.26 -13.81
CA LYS A 43 24.02 2.40 -13.97
C LYS A 43 24.08 1.16 -13.06
N TRP A 44 23.24 1.12 -12.04
CA TRP A 44 23.15 0.07 -11.01
C TRP A 44 21.92 -0.82 -11.22
N GLU A 45 21.20 -0.60 -12.32
CA GLU A 45 20.04 -1.39 -12.72
C GLU A 45 20.47 -2.81 -13.07
N SER A 46 19.71 -3.75 -12.53
CA SER A 46 19.89 -5.18 -12.67
C SER A 46 18.52 -5.84 -12.71
N TRP A 47 18.47 -7.08 -13.18
CA TRP A 47 17.22 -7.87 -13.18
C TRP A 47 16.52 -7.91 -11.81
N LEU A 48 17.27 -7.79 -10.71
CA LEU A 48 16.73 -7.75 -9.35
C LEU A 48 16.06 -6.41 -9.03
N THR A 49 16.66 -5.29 -9.43
CA THR A 49 16.06 -3.96 -9.24
C THR A 49 14.84 -3.78 -10.14
N ASP A 50 14.84 -4.36 -11.33
CA ASP A 50 13.69 -4.34 -12.24
C ASP A 50 12.51 -5.12 -11.66
N GLY A 51 12.77 -6.31 -11.11
CA GLY A 51 11.77 -7.09 -10.39
C GLY A 51 11.23 -6.34 -9.17
N PHE A 52 12.08 -5.61 -8.46
CA PHE A 52 11.66 -4.78 -7.33
C PHE A 52 10.83 -3.58 -7.78
N ALA A 53 11.20 -2.92 -8.88
CA ALA A 53 10.44 -1.82 -9.47
C ALA A 53 9.06 -2.29 -9.93
N LEU A 54 8.98 -3.46 -10.58
CA LEU A 54 7.73 -4.10 -10.99
C LEU A 54 6.84 -4.43 -9.79
N PHE A 55 7.41 -5.07 -8.75
CA PHE A 55 6.68 -5.44 -7.55
C PHE A 55 6.15 -4.21 -6.81
N THR A 56 7.00 -3.19 -6.61
CA THR A 56 6.61 -1.95 -5.93
C THR A 56 5.57 -1.18 -6.72
N GLY A 57 5.66 -1.18 -8.05
CA GLY A 57 4.66 -0.56 -8.94
C GLY A 57 3.30 -1.26 -8.84
N ALA A 58 3.28 -2.59 -8.95
CA ALA A 58 2.06 -3.38 -8.85
C ALA A 58 1.42 -3.26 -7.46
N PHE A 59 2.22 -3.31 -6.40
CA PHE A 59 1.74 -3.17 -5.03
C PHE A 59 1.22 -1.74 -4.76
N GLY A 60 1.94 -0.72 -5.24
CA GLY A 60 1.51 0.67 -5.14
C GLY A 60 0.19 0.93 -5.86
N ALA A 61 0.05 0.42 -7.09
CA ALA A 61 -1.19 0.51 -7.86
C ALA A 61 -2.36 -0.19 -7.14
N ALA A 62 -2.14 -1.37 -6.57
CA ALA A 62 -3.14 -2.08 -5.78
C ALA A 62 -3.60 -1.25 -4.56
N LEU A 63 -2.67 -0.62 -3.84
CA LEU A 63 -3.00 0.27 -2.70
C LEU A 63 -3.79 1.51 -3.12
N LEU A 64 -3.51 2.07 -4.30
CA LEU A 64 -4.32 3.15 -4.87
C LEU A 64 -5.73 2.66 -5.18
N VAL A 65 -5.88 1.53 -5.86
CA VAL A 65 -7.20 0.94 -6.17
C VAL A 65 -7.99 0.71 -4.88
N VAL A 66 -7.38 0.14 -3.85
CA VAL A 66 -8.02 -0.07 -2.55
C VAL A 66 -8.42 1.26 -1.90
N GLY A 67 -7.53 2.25 -1.89
CA GLY A 67 -7.80 3.57 -1.32
C GLY A 67 -8.92 4.34 -2.05
N PHE A 68 -8.98 4.23 -3.38
CA PHE A 68 -10.04 4.87 -4.17
C PHE A 68 -11.36 4.10 -4.17
N SER A 69 -11.33 2.76 -4.08
CA SER A 69 -12.53 1.91 -4.00
C SER A 69 -13.31 2.08 -2.70
N GLY A 70 -12.75 2.77 -1.71
CA GLY A 70 -13.55 3.49 -0.71
C GLY A 70 -14.35 2.60 0.24
N ARG A 71 -13.89 1.39 0.58
CA ARG A 71 -14.46 0.71 1.75
C ARG A 71 -14.18 1.55 2.97
N ARG A 72 -15.23 2.18 3.51
CA ARG A 72 -15.21 2.81 4.82
C ARG A 72 -14.80 1.73 5.82
N ALA A 73 -13.86 2.05 6.68
CA ALA A 73 -13.52 1.24 7.82
C ALA A 73 -14.81 0.86 8.58
N ASP A 74 -15.10 -0.43 8.65
CA ASP A 74 -16.27 -1.01 9.33
C ASP A 74 -16.22 -0.80 10.85
N TRP A 75 -15.05 -0.47 11.40
CA TRP A 75 -14.88 -0.10 12.80
C TRP A 75 -15.23 1.36 13.13
N VAL A 76 -15.56 2.19 12.14
CA VAL A 76 -16.09 3.54 12.39
C VAL A 76 -17.58 3.40 12.61
N ASP A 77 -17.97 3.38 13.88
CA ASP A 77 -19.37 3.32 14.29
C ASP A 77 -20.12 4.56 13.75
N PRO A 78 -21.12 4.41 12.87
CA PRO A 78 -21.87 5.55 12.34
C PRO A 78 -22.68 6.28 13.42
N SER A 79 -22.95 5.64 14.57
CA SER A 79 -23.75 6.20 15.66
C SER A 79 -23.06 7.29 16.48
N ARG A 80 -21.73 7.49 16.36
CA ARG A 80 -20.98 8.49 17.14
C ARG A 80 -20.99 9.91 16.54
N ILE A 81 -21.66 10.10 15.39
CA ILE A 81 -21.73 11.40 14.70
C ILE A 81 -23.05 12.14 15.06
N GLU A 82 -23.99 11.44 15.69
CA GLU A 82 -25.24 12.00 16.19
C GLU A 82 -25.15 12.21 17.72
N ASP A 83 -24.38 13.21 18.14
CA ASP A 83 -24.46 13.84 19.47
C ASP A 83 -23.97 15.31 19.36
#